data_AF-A0A6P2D9Z7-F1
#
_entry.id   AF-A0A6P2D9Z7-F1
#
_cell.length_a   1.000
_cell.length_b   1.000
_cell.length_c   1.000
_cell.angle_alpha   90.00
_cell.angle_beta   90.00
_cell.angle_gamma   90.00
#
_symmetry.space_group_name_H-M   'P 1'
#
loop_
_entity.id
_entity.type
_entity.pdbx_description
1 polymer ?
#
loop_
_entity_poly.entity_id
_entity_poly.type
_entity_poly.pdbx_seq_one_letter_code
_entity_poly.pdbx_strand_id
1 'polypeptide(L)'
;MADPLDWSKLPSELSWLAGPAERFGLLQVDDPIHDFLRGLDPVGRDELRTLSEQWGGAWPAVNSWLGEYPTTAHPEARLVYSTGHLLGTGADAGLL
;
A
#
# COMPACT_ATOMS: atom_id res chain seq x y z
N MET A 1 5.22 -13.70 17.56
CA MET A 1 4.12 -14.16 16.69
C MET A 1 3.59 -12.92 16.00
N ALA A 2 3.39 -12.95 14.67
CA ALA A 2 2.77 -11.81 14.00
C ALA A 2 1.29 -11.76 14.41
N ASP A 3 0.80 -10.57 14.77
CA ASP A 3 -0.62 -10.38 15.05
C ASP A 3 -1.44 -10.72 13.80
N PRO A 4 -2.58 -11.43 13.94
CA PRO A 4 -3.42 -11.77 12.81
C PRO A 4 -3.97 -10.50 12.14
N LEU A 5 -3.93 -10.47 10.81
CA LEU A 5 -4.50 -9.38 10.01
C LEU A 5 -6.02 -9.49 10.03
N ASP A 6 -6.69 -8.39 10.34
CA ASP A 6 -8.15 -8.33 10.39
C ASP A 6 -8.70 -7.40 9.30
N TRP A 7 -8.93 -7.99 8.13
CA TRP A 7 -9.46 -7.27 6.97
C TRP A 7 -10.97 -7.02 7.04
N SER A 8 -11.68 -7.55 8.04
CA SER A 8 -13.12 -7.30 8.20
C SER A 8 -13.45 -5.84 8.52
N LYS A 9 -12.44 -5.07 8.96
CA LYS A 9 -12.49 -3.63 9.22
C LYS A 9 -12.45 -2.78 7.95
N LEU A 10 -12.05 -3.33 6.80
CA LEU A 10 -12.08 -2.57 5.56
C LEU A 10 -13.52 -2.40 5.10
N PRO A 11 -13.94 -1.17 4.73
CA PRO A 11 -15.21 -0.99 4.05
C PRO A 11 -15.19 -1.72 2.71
N SER A 12 -16.35 -2.17 2.25
CA SER A 12 -16.47 -2.98 1.01
C SER A 12 -15.81 -2.33 -0.22
N GLU A 13 -15.89 -1.01 -0.33
CA GLU A 13 -15.27 -0.19 -1.38
C GLU A 13 -13.73 -0.23 -1.37
N LEU A 14 -13.13 -0.56 -0.23
CA LEU A 14 -11.69 -0.69 -0.03
C LEU A 14 -11.22 -2.14 0.14
N SER A 15 -12.12 -3.13 0.02
CA SER A 15 -11.79 -4.55 0.19
C SER A 15 -10.67 -5.03 -0.73
N TRP A 16 -10.52 -4.40 -1.90
CA TRP A 16 -9.45 -4.66 -2.85
C TRP A 16 -8.05 -4.33 -2.32
N LEU A 17 -7.92 -3.50 -1.27
CA LEU A 17 -6.62 -3.13 -0.67
C LEU A 17 -5.93 -4.28 0.05
N ALA A 18 -6.66 -5.27 0.54
CA ALA A 18 -6.09 -6.34 1.35
C ALA A 18 -4.95 -7.08 0.62
N GLY A 19 -5.18 -7.47 -0.63
CA GLY A 19 -4.18 -8.16 -1.45
C GLY A 19 -2.90 -7.33 -1.70
N PRO A 20 -3.01 -6.11 -2.25
CA PRO A 20 -1.88 -5.19 -2.41
C PRO A 20 -1.17 -4.86 -1.09
N ALA A 21 -1.89 -4.72 0.02
CA ALA A 21 -1.32 -4.45 1.34
C ALA A 21 -0.48 -5.62 1.86
N GLU A 22 -0.98 -6.85 1.72
CA GLU A 22 -0.21 -8.06 2.08
C GLU A 22 1.04 -8.24 1.24
N ARG A 23 0.98 -7.91 -0.06
CA ARG A 23 2.10 -8.10 -0.99
C ARG A 23 3.15 -6.99 -0.89
N PHE A 24 2.73 -5.73 -0.85
CA PHE A 24 3.64 -4.57 -0.97
C PHE A 24 3.84 -3.82 0.35
N GLY A 25 2.94 -3.97 1.33
CA GLY A 25 3.00 -3.27 2.62
C GLY A 25 4.13 -3.74 3.55
N LEU A 26 4.89 -4.76 3.13
CA LEU A 26 6.09 -5.23 3.81
C LEU A 26 7.31 -4.33 3.52
N LEU A 27 7.25 -3.50 2.48
CA LEU A 27 8.31 -2.56 2.11
C LEU A 27 8.09 -1.23 2.85
N GLN A 28 8.85 -1.02 3.93
CA GLN A 28 8.61 0.09 4.87
C GLN A 28 9.75 1.13 4.92
N VAL A 29 10.81 0.95 4.12
CA VAL A 29 12.01 1.80 4.15
C VAL A 29 12.35 2.24 2.73
N ASP A 30 12.70 3.52 2.55
CA ASP A 30 12.85 4.17 1.25
C ASP A 30 13.93 3.51 0.35
N ASP A 31 15.09 3.15 0.90
CA ASP A 31 16.16 2.51 0.13
C ASP A 31 15.70 1.15 -0.47
N PRO A 32 15.16 0.20 0.34
CA PRO A 32 14.53 -1.00 -0.19
C PRO A 32 13.38 -0.76 -1.18
N ILE A 33 12.59 0.29 -1.01
CA ILE A 33 11.51 0.65 -1.95
C ILE A 33 12.10 1.03 -3.31
N HIS A 34 13.12 1.89 -3.35
CA HIS A 34 13.76 2.27 -4.60
C HIS A 34 14.42 1.10 -5.32
N ASP A 35 15.12 0.23 -4.58
CA ASP A 35 15.76 -0.95 -5.15
C ASP A 35 14.73 -1.93 -5.71
N PHE A 36 13.63 -2.15 -4.98
CA PHE A 36 12.49 -2.94 -5.46
C PHE A 36 11.91 -2.36 -6.75
N LEU A 37 11.60 -1.06 -6.78
CA LEU A 37 10.99 -0.38 -7.94
C LEU A 37 11.90 -0.38 -9.17
N ARG A 38 13.22 -0.24 -8.98
CA ARG A 38 14.21 -0.33 -10.06
C ARG A 38 14.37 -1.75 -10.60
N GLY A 39 14.20 -2.75 -9.74
CA GLY A 39 14.29 -4.18 -10.08
C GLY A 39 13.04 -4.76 -10.73
N LEU A 40 11.93 -4.02 -10.79
CA LEU A 40 10.70 -4.49 -11.44
C LEU A 40 10.89 -4.72 -12.93
N ASP A 41 10.33 -5.83 -13.40
CA ASP A 41 10.12 -6.05 -14.82
C ASP A 41 8.99 -5.13 -15.34
N PRO A 42 8.81 -5.01 -16.67
CA PRO A 42 7.78 -4.14 -17.24
C PRO A 42 6.36 -4.48 -16.79
N VAL A 43 6.07 -5.75 -16.52
CA VAL A 43 4.73 -6.22 -16.12
C VAL A 43 4.42 -5.80 -14.69
N GLY A 44 5.35 -6.02 -13.77
CA GLY A 44 5.22 -5.61 -12.38
C GLY A 44 5.20 -4.09 -12.20
N ARG A 45 5.91 -3.34 -13.06
CA ARG A 45 5.81 -1.88 -13.08
C ARG A 45 4.43 -1.40 -13.54
N ASP A 46 3.86 -2.02 -14.56
CA ASP A 46 2.52 -1.68 -15.05
C ASP A 46 1.42 -2.01 -14.03
N GLU A 47 1.57 -3.15 -13.32
CA GLU A 47 0.73 -3.53 -12.18
C GLU A 47 0.74 -2.44 -11.10
N LEU A 48 1.93 -1.98 -10.67
CA LEU A 48 2.03 -0.94 -9.65
C LEU A 48 1.56 0.43 -10.13
N ARG A 49 1.70 0.76 -11.41
CA ARG A 49 1.15 1.99 -11.99
C ARG A 49 -0.37 1.99 -11.92
N THR A 50 -1.00 0.91 -12.37
CA THR A 50 -2.46 0.73 -12.28
C THR A 50 -2.94 0.83 -10.83
N LEU A 51 -2.20 0.20 -9.91
CA LEU A 51 -2.47 0.28 -8.48
C LEU A 51 -2.35 1.71 -7.95
N SER A 52 -1.32 2.45 -8.36
CA SER A 52 -1.10 3.85 -7.96
C SER A 52 -2.24 4.77 -8.40
N GLU A 53 -2.73 4.60 -9.64
CA GLU A 53 -3.88 5.35 -10.17
C GLU A 53 -5.16 5.07 -9.38
N GLN A 54 -5.46 3.79 -9.14
CA GLN A 54 -6.63 3.39 -8.33
C GLN A 54 -6.51 3.91 -6.89
N TRP A 55 -5.31 3.86 -6.31
CA TRP A 55 -5.02 4.37 -4.98
C TRP A 55 -5.25 5.88 -4.88
N GLY A 56 -4.80 6.65 -5.87
CA GLY A 56 -5.01 8.10 -5.92
C GLY A 56 -6.50 8.48 -5.89
N GLY A 57 -7.34 7.74 -6.62
CA GLY A 57 -8.80 7.93 -6.59
C GLY A 57 -9.44 7.55 -5.25
N ALA A 58 -8.90 6.54 -4.56
CA ALA A 58 -9.41 6.05 -3.28
C ALA A 58 -8.80 6.77 -2.05
N TRP A 59 -7.78 7.62 -2.24
CA TRP A 59 -7.00 8.20 -1.14
C TRP A 59 -7.84 8.86 -0.04
N PRO A 60 -8.89 9.65 -0.32
CA PRO A 60 -9.72 10.23 0.73
C PRO A 60 -10.35 9.17 1.66
N ALA A 61 -10.84 8.06 1.10
CA ALA A 61 -11.44 6.97 1.86
C ALA A 61 -10.36 6.18 2.63
N VAL A 62 -9.21 5.91 1.99
CA VAL A 62 -8.06 5.26 2.62
C VAL A 62 -7.57 6.07 3.83
N ASN A 63 -7.39 7.38 3.65
CA ASN A 63 -6.92 8.28 4.70
C ASN A 63 -7.92 8.38 5.86
N SER A 64 -9.23 8.41 5.56
CA SER A 64 -10.27 8.36 6.59
C SER A 64 -10.20 7.06 7.41
N TRP A 65 -10.05 5.92 6.74
CA TRP A 65 -9.93 4.62 7.39
C TRP A 65 -8.65 4.50 8.24
N LEU A 66 -7.50 4.98 7.75
CA LEU A 66 -6.26 5.05 8.53
C LEU A 66 -6.36 5.98 9.75
N GLY A 67 -7.23 6.99 9.70
CA GLY A 67 -7.53 7.85 10.85
C GLY A 67 -8.34 7.14 11.95
N GLU A 68 -9.19 6.18 11.57
CA GLU A 68 -9.97 5.35 12.50
C GLU A 68 -9.14 4.19 13.07
N TYR A 69 -8.26 3.60 12.25
CA TYR A 69 -7.45 2.44 12.60
C TYR A 69 -5.95 2.78 12.60
N PRO A 70 -5.36 3.18 13.74
CA PRO A 70 -3.96 3.61 13.80
C PRO A 70 -2.98 2.46 13.54
N THR A 71 -1.95 2.72 12.74
CA THR A 71 -0.93 1.74 12.29
C THR A 71 -0.12 1.11 13.43
N THR A 72 -0.09 1.73 14.61
CA THR A 72 0.59 1.22 15.81
C THR A 72 -0.21 0.14 16.55
N ALA A 73 -1.53 0.09 16.35
CA ALA A 73 -2.42 -0.88 16.97
C ALA A 73 -3.04 -1.87 15.97
N HIS A 74 -3.01 -1.53 14.67
CA HIS A 74 -3.65 -2.30 13.61
C HIS A 74 -2.61 -2.74 12.57
N PRO A 75 -2.20 -4.03 12.57
CA PRO A 75 -1.18 -4.52 11.65
C PRO A 75 -1.64 -4.39 10.19
N GLU A 76 -2.93 -4.59 9.90
CA GLU A 76 -3.55 -4.34 8.59
C GLU A 76 -3.41 -2.89 8.13
N ALA A 77 -3.61 -1.93 9.05
CA ALA A 77 -3.50 -0.51 8.73
C ALA A 77 -2.06 -0.11 8.45
N ARG A 78 -1.09 -0.70 9.16
CA ARG A 78 0.33 -0.52 8.87
C ARG A 78 0.67 -0.99 7.46
N LEU A 79 0.15 -2.15 7.03
CA LEU A 79 0.39 -2.65 5.67
C LEU A 79 -0.21 -1.72 4.61
N VAL A 80 -1.44 -1.26 4.80
CA VAL A 80 -2.09 -0.29 3.89
C VAL A 80 -1.29 1.01 3.81
N TYR A 81 -0.87 1.54 4.95
CA TYR A 81 -0.03 2.74 5.00
C TYR A 81 1.29 2.55 4.26
N SER A 82 1.98 1.44 4.49
CA SER A 82 3.26 1.12 3.82
C SER A 82 3.09 0.92 2.31
N THR A 83 2.00 0.32 1.85
CA THR A 83 1.70 0.25 0.41
C THR A 83 1.47 1.65 -0.18
N GLY A 84 0.72 2.51 0.50
CA GLY A 84 0.55 3.90 0.07
C GLY A 84 1.87 4.66 0.01
N HIS A 85 2.75 4.45 0.99
CA HIS A 85 4.11 5.03 1.01
C HIS A 85 4.94 4.57 -0.19
N LEU A 86 4.96 3.26 -0.49
CA LEU A 86 5.64 2.71 -1.67
C LEU A 86 5.13 3.33 -2.98
N LEU A 87 3.81 3.47 -3.14
CA LEU A 87 3.22 4.05 -4.34
C LEU A 87 3.56 5.54 -4.48
N GLY A 88 3.49 6.28 -3.37
CA GLY A 88 3.88 7.69 -3.32
C GLY A 88 5.36 7.90 -3.67
N THR A 89 6.26 7.14 -3.04
CA THR A 89 7.70 7.17 -3.34
C THR A 89 7.98 6.85 -4.81
N GLY A 90 7.31 5.85 -5.37
CA GLY A 90 7.47 5.47 -6.77
C GLY A 90 6.99 6.55 -7.75
N ALA A 91 5.86 7.18 -7.48
CA ALA A 91 5.33 8.27 -8.28
C ALA A 91 6.25 9.51 -8.23
N ASP A 92 6.67 9.93 -7.03
CA ASP A 92 7.55 11.09 -6.83
C ASP A 92 8.93 10.89 -7.48
N ALA A 93 9.44 9.66 -7.49
CA ALA A 93 10.71 9.30 -8.12
C ALA A 93 10.61 9.10 -9.66
N GLY A 94 9.41 9.17 -10.25
CA GLY A 94 9.18 8.89 -11.67
C GLY A 94 9.42 7.43 -12.05
N LEU A 95 9.26 6.51 -11.10
CA LEU A 95 9.43 5.06 -11.26
C LEU A 95 8.10 4.34 -11.52
N LEU A 96 6.97 5.01 -11.28
CA LEU A 96 5.60 4.56 -11.56
C LEU A 96 4.94 5.50 -12.58
#